data_AF-A0A385SWX6-F1
#
_entry.id   AF-A0A385SWX6-F1
#
_cell.length_a   1.000
_cell.length_b   1.000
_cell.length_c   1.000
_cell.angle_alpha   90.00
_cell.angle_beta   90.00
_cell.angle_gamma   90.00
#
_symmetry.space_group_name_H-M   'P 1'
#
loop_
_entity.id
_entity.type
_entity.pdbx_description
1 polymer ?
#
loop_
_entity_poly.entity_id
_entity_poly.type
_entity_poly.pdbx_seq_one_letter_code
_entity_poly.pdbx_strand_id
1 'polypeptide(L)'
;MKKIWKFLVHHVKEDFNARSYGLIFLFLAASVYVNYRFDFEDTYLDTQKGFIKFFAYFLFYGFAYFSALLILYFSRKGNTFLKNRDFWIRSLLAIGLLSLDGSQPFLHEAINASFSVQVQYWTYKVLTNLAGLFFVTIPLLAFHHYYDRRENYYYGLRPHQFDTRPYFQLLLLMMPLIIGASFNDGFLRQYPMYKVTQAYTVLGVPEWVTVGIYEAVYGMDFVNVELLFRGFLVIGMIAVLGRQAVLAMAVTYCYLHFGKPAGEAISSIFGGYILGVVAFETRSIWGGIIVHMGIAWSMELVAFIQKSL
;
A
#
# COMPACT_ATOMS: atom_id res chain seq x y z
N MET A 1 -22.06 -6.37 -3.45
CA MET A 1 -22.18 -5.88 -2.05
C MET A 1 -22.52 -6.95 -1.01
N LYS A 2 -23.62 -7.73 -1.13
CA LYS A 2 -24.04 -8.70 -0.09
C LYS A 2 -22.94 -9.68 0.36
N LYS A 3 -22.09 -10.17 -0.55
CA LYS A 3 -20.99 -11.09 -0.25
C LYS A 3 -19.90 -10.44 0.63
N ILE A 4 -19.44 -9.25 0.24
CA ILE A 4 -18.45 -8.48 1.01
C ILE A 4 -18.98 -8.14 2.40
N TRP A 5 -20.25 -7.72 2.50
CA TRP A 5 -20.88 -7.47 3.79
C TRP A 5 -20.88 -8.71 4.70
N LYS A 6 -21.20 -9.89 4.17
CA LYS A 6 -21.13 -11.15 4.93
C LYS A 6 -19.72 -11.45 5.44
N PHE A 7 -18.70 -11.24 4.61
CA PHE A 7 -17.30 -11.40 5.00
C PHE A 7 -16.91 -10.45 6.14
N LEU A 8 -17.27 -9.18 6.04
CA LEU A 8 -17.02 -8.18 7.09
C LEU A 8 -17.71 -8.57 8.40
N VAL A 9 -19.01 -8.90 8.35
CA VAL A 9 -19.77 -9.29 9.54
C VAL A 9 -19.18 -10.54 10.17
N HIS A 10 -18.80 -11.54 9.37
CA HIS A 10 -18.18 -12.76 9.89
C HIS A 10 -16.82 -12.45 10.54
N HIS A 11 -15.96 -11.70 9.86
CA HIS A 11 -14.64 -11.34 10.40
C HIS A 11 -14.77 -10.57 11.73
N VAL A 12 -15.65 -9.57 11.80
CA VAL A 12 -15.86 -8.79 13.04
C VAL A 12 -16.38 -9.69 14.17
N LYS A 13 -17.31 -10.61 13.89
CA LYS A 13 -17.81 -11.54 14.92
C LYS A 13 -16.71 -12.43 15.50
N GLU A 14 -15.77 -12.87 14.68
CA GLU A 14 -14.68 -13.77 15.09
C GLU A 14 -13.48 -13.04 15.70
N ASP A 15 -13.12 -11.87 15.18
CA ASP A 15 -11.88 -11.18 15.53
C ASP A 15 -12.05 -10.06 16.56
N PHE A 16 -13.25 -9.46 16.65
CA PHE A 16 -13.44 -8.23 17.42
C PHE A 16 -13.14 -8.41 18.90
N ASN A 17 -12.25 -7.56 19.40
CA ASN A 17 -11.94 -7.44 20.81
C ASN A 17 -11.85 -5.95 21.16
N ALA A 18 -12.76 -5.46 22.00
CA ALA A 18 -12.86 -4.04 22.31
C ALA A 18 -11.55 -3.43 22.82
N ARG A 19 -10.78 -4.16 23.64
CA ARG A 19 -9.48 -3.72 24.14
C ARG A 19 -8.45 -3.59 23.02
N SER A 20 -8.27 -4.64 22.21
CA SER A 20 -7.33 -4.61 21.08
C SER A 20 -7.67 -3.51 20.08
N TYR A 21 -8.94 -3.44 19.65
CA TYR A 21 -9.40 -2.46 18.66
C TYR A 21 -9.30 -1.03 19.20
N GLY A 22 -9.66 -0.81 20.47
CA GLY A 22 -9.53 0.50 21.12
C GLY A 22 -8.07 0.95 21.24
N LEU A 23 -7.16 0.06 21.62
CA LEU A 23 -5.73 0.39 21.71
C LEU A 23 -5.11 0.66 20.33
N ILE A 24 -5.48 -0.12 19.30
CA ILE A 24 -5.04 0.14 17.92
C ILE A 24 -5.59 1.48 17.41
N PHE A 25 -6.84 1.80 17.71
CA PHE A 25 -7.43 3.08 17.35
C PHE A 25 -6.68 4.25 18.01
N LEU A 26 -6.40 4.16 19.32
CA LEU A 26 -5.62 5.18 20.03
C LEU A 26 -4.20 5.31 19.47
N PHE A 27 -3.55 4.19 19.15
CA PHE A 27 -2.25 4.17 18.51
C PHE A 27 -2.28 4.88 17.16
N LEU A 28 -3.19 4.50 16.26
CA LEU A 28 -3.34 5.14 14.95
C LEU A 28 -3.68 6.62 15.06
N ALA A 29 -4.59 7.00 15.96
CA ALA A 29 -4.95 8.40 16.18
C ALA A 29 -3.75 9.22 16.63
N ALA A 30 -2.95 8.70 17.57
CA ALA A 30 -1.71 9.35 18.00
C ALA A 30 -0.69 9.44 16.87
N SER A 31 -0.47 8.36 16.11
CA SER A 31 0.47 8.34 14.99
C SER A 31 0.09 9.30 13.87
N VAL A 32 -1.19 9.32 13.46
CA VAL A 32 -1.72 10.27 12.47
C VAL A 32 -1.54 11.70 12.99
N TYR A 33 -1.92 11.97 14.24
CA TYR A 33 -1.75 13.30 14.83
C TYR A 33 -0.29 13.73 14.82
N VAL A 34 0.63 12.89 15.30
CA VAL A 34 2.07 13.20 15.33
C VAL A 34 2.60 13.44 13.92
N ASN A 35 2.28 12.56 12.95
CA ASN A 35 2.78 12.70 11.59
C ASN A 35 2.36 14.02 10.95
N TYR A 36 1.07 14.36 10.98
CA TYR A 36 0.56 15.58 10.34
C TYR A 36 0.78 16.85 11.16
N ARG A 37 0.96 16.76 12.48
CA ARG A 37 1.27 17.92 13.32
C ARG A 37 2.70 18.41 13.14
N PHE A 38 3.63 17.46 12.97
CA PHE A 38 5.08 17.70 12.89
C PHE A 38 5.65 17.47 11.50
N ASP A 39 4.82 17.13 10.53
CA ASP A 39 5.22 16.82 9.15
C ASP A 39 6.32 15.74 9.10
N PHE A 40 6.15 14.69 9.91
CA PHE A 40 7.27 13.84 10.31
C PHE A 40 7.91 13.11 9.13
N GLU A 41 7.10 12.49 8.27
CA GLU A 41 7.57 11.70 7.15
C GLU A 41 8.28 12.57 6.10
N ASP A 42 7.61 13.61 5.58
CA ASP A 42 8.21 14.59 4.66
C ASP A 42 9.49 15.27 5.22
N THR A 43 9.47 15.71 6.49
CA THR A 43 10.58 16.49 7.07
C THR A 43 11.76 15.62 7.48
N TYR A 44 11.53 14.47 8.11
CA TYR A 44 12.60 13.65 8.72
C TYR A 44 12.89 12.37 7.96
N LEU A 45 11.90 11.71 7.38
CA LEU A 45 12.08 10.40 6.75
C LEU A 45 12.55 10.55 5.29
N ASP A 46 11.89 11.41 4.53
CA ASP A 46 12.12 11.59 3.09
C ASP A 46 13.45 12.27 2.75
N THR A 47 13.93 13.10 3.67
CA THR A 47 15.20 13.85 3.55
C THR A 47 16.45 12.98 3.73
N GLN A 48 16.30 11.75 4.24
CA GLN A 48 17.41 10.82 4.41
C GLN A 48 17.95 10.32 3.06
N LYS A 49 19.18 9.78 3.04
CA LYS A 49 19.83 9.26 1.82
C LYS A 49 20.53 7.93 2.04
N GLY A 50 20.76 7.21 0.94
CA GLY A 50 21.48 5.94 0.94
C GLY A 50 20.93 4.94 1.95
N PHE A 51 21.81 4.14 2.56
CA PHE A 51 21.40 3.12 3.52
C PHE A 51 20.70 3.68 4.76
N ILE A 52 21.01 4.93 5.17
CA ILE A 52 20.33 5.57 6.30
C ILE A 52 18.84 5.72 6.00
N LYS A 53 18.48 6.10 4.76
CA LYS A 53 17.08 6.16 4.33
C LYS A 53 16.42 4.78 4.48
N PHE A 54 17.05 3.71 3.98
CA PHE A 54 16.51 2.37 4.14
C PHE A 54 16.25 1.99 5.62
N PHE A 55 17.23 2.20 6.51
CA PHE A 55 17.06 1.87 7.93
C PHE A 55 16.00 2.74 8.61
N ALA A 56 15.88 4.02 8.23
CA ALA A 56 14.83 4.89 8.75
C ALA A 56 13.43 4.38 8.36
N TYR A 57 13.22 3.99 7.09
CA TYR A 57 11.94 3.39 6.65
C TYR A 57 11.70 2.03 7.32
N PHE A 58 12.74 1.22 7.54
CA PHE A 58 12.64 -0.05 8.25
C PHE A 58 12.16 0.14 9.69
N LEU A 59 12.72 1.12 10.41
CA LEU A 59 12.26 1.46 11.75
C LEU A 59 10.85 2.05 11.74
N PHE A 60 10.53 2.88 10.75
CA PHE A 60 9.22 3.53 10.63
C PHE A 60 8.09 2.52 10.38
N TYR A 61 8.22 1.68 9.35
CA TYR A 61 7.23 0.65 9.05
C TYR A 61 7.24 -0.48 10.08
N GLY A 62 8.43 -0.84 10.60
CA GLY A 62 8.57 -1.77 11.70
C GLY A 62 7.85 -1.30 12.96
N PHE A 63 7.97 -0.01 13.30
CA PHE A 63 7.26 0.58 14.44
C PHE A 63 5.75 0.46 14.28
N ALA A 64 5.20 0.74 13.11
CA ALA A 64 3.78 0.56 12.83
C ALA A 64 3.33 -0.90 13.01
N TYR A 65 4.01 -1.81 12.31
CA TYR A 65 3.63 -3.21 12.25
C TYR A 65 3.81 -3.94 13.59
N PHE A 66 4.98 -3.82 14.20
CA PHE A 66 5.29 -4.51 15.45
C PHE A 66 4.54 -3.90 16.63
N SER A 67 4.26 -2.59 16.68
CA SER A 67 3.42 -2.01 17.73
C SER A 67 1.99 -2.55 17.66
N ALA A 68 1.40 -2.63 16.46
CA ALA A 68 0.08 -3.24 16.28
C ALA A 68 0.06 -4.70 16.76
N LEU A 69 1.09 -5.48 16.41
CA LEU A 69 1.21 -6.87 16.84
C LEU A 69 1.45 -7.02 18.34
N LEU A 70 2.23 -6.14 18.98
CA LEU A 70 2.42 -6.15 20.43
C LEU A 70 1.11 -5.81 21.15
N ILE A 71 0.36 -4.81 20.68
CA ILE A 71 -0.98 -4.50 21.19
C ILE A 71 -1.88 -5.73 21.12
N LEU A 72 -1.91 -6.42 19.97
CA LEU A 72 -2.68 -7.65 19.78
C LEU A 72 -2.21 -8.79 20.69
N TYR A 73 -0.90 -8.99 20.80
CA TYR A 73 -0.27 -10.01 21.63
C TYR A 73 -0.67 -9.87 23.11
N PHE A 74 -0.58 -8.66 23.68
CA PHE A 74 -0.86 -8.43 25.10
C PHE A 74 -2.36 -8.25 25.41
N SER A 75 -3.18 -7.90 24.42
CA SER A 75 -4.61 -7.67 24.63
C SER A 75 -5.47 -8.92 24.47
N ARG A 76 -4.95 -9.97 23.81
CA ARG A 76 -5.68 -11.22 23.56
C ARG A 76 -4.99 -12.39 24.28
N LYS A 77 -5.79 -13.31 24.82
CA LYS A 77 -5.27 -14.51 25.49
C LYS A 77 -4.81 -15.55 24.45
N GLY A 78 -3.76 -16.29 24.77
CA GLY A 78 -3.34 -17.47 24.00
C GLY A 78 -2.50 -17.17 22.75
N ASN A 79 -2.08 -15.92 22.53
CA ASN A 79 -1.18 -15.60 21.43
C ASN A 79 0.22 -16.16 21.66
N THR A 80 0.74 -16.91 20.69
CA THR A 80 2.08 -17.53 20.75
C THR A 80 2.95 -17.20 19.53
N PHE A 81 2.44 -16.38 18.60
CA PHE A 81 3.12 -16.09 17.33
C PHE A 81 4.51 -15.48 17.49
N LEU A 82 4.79 -14.72 18.56
CA LEU A 82 6.13 -14.17 18.83
C LEU A 82 7.19 -15.25 19.09
N LYS A 83 6.78 -16.47 19.46
CA LYS A 83 7.68 -17.63 19.62
C LYS A 83 7.90 -18.40 18.32
N ASN A 84 7.11 -18.12 17.29
CA ASN A 84 7.19 -18.80 16.01
C ASN A 84 8.35 -18.22 15.18
N ARG A 85 9.26 -19.06 14.69
CA ARG A 85 10.35 -18.62 13.80
C ARG A 85 9.83 -18.09 12.46
N ASP A 86 8.79 -18.72 11.92
CA ASP A 86 8.17 -18.34 10.64
C ASP A 86 7.56 -16.93 10.70
N PHE A 87 6.97 -16.57 11.85
CA PHE A 87 6.50 -15.22 12.13
C PHE A 87 7.61 -14.18 11.91
N TRP A 88 8.79 -14.38 12.49
CA TRP A 88 9.89 -13.43 12.39
C TRP A 88 10.47 -13.35 10.98
N ILE A 89 10.65 -14.49 10.31
CA ILE A 89 11.16 -14.53 8.94
C ILE A 89 10.24 -13.73 8.01
N ARG A 90 8.93 -14.02 8.02
CA ARG A 90 7.97 -13.33 7.16
C ARG A 90 7.81 -11.85 7.53
N SER A 91 7.74 -11.54 8.82
CA SER A 91 7.58 -10.15 9.27
C SER A 91 8.78 -9.28 8.89
N LEU A 92 10.01 -9.76 9.14
CA LEU A 92 11.22 -9.03 8.78
C LEU A 92 11.39 -8.92 7.26
N LEU A 93 11.02 -9.97 6.51
CA LEU A 93 10.98 -9.90 5.06
C LEU A 93 10.01 -8.82 4.59
N ALA A 94 8.75 -8.85 5.04
CA ALA A 94 7.73 -7.90 4.61
C ALA A 94 8.14 -6.45 4.89
N ILE A 95 8.62 -6.16 6.10
CA ILE A 95 9.10 -4.82 6.48
C ILE A 95 10.35 -4.45 5.69
N GLY A 96 11.28 -5.38 5.46
CA GLY A 96 12.45 -5.16 4.62
C GLY A 96 12.09 -4.78 3.18
N LEU A 97 11.19 -5.53 2.54
CA LEU A 97 10.74 -5.26 1.17
C LEU A 97 9.99 -3.93 1.10
N LEU A 98 9.06 -3.67 2.03
CA LEU A 98 8.34 -2.39 2.11
C LEU A 98 9.30 -1.20 2.27
N SER A 99 10.36 -1.39 3.06
CA SER A 99 11.35 -0.33 3.32
C SER A 99 12.26 -0.10 2.13
N LEU A 100 12.65 -1.14 1.39
CA LEU A 100 13.36 -1.00 0.12
C LEU A 100 12.52 -0.25 -0.90
N ASP A 101 11.25 -0.63 -1.02
CA ASP A 101 10.30 -0.05 -1.96
C ASP A 101 9.99 1.42 -1.65
N GLY A 102 9.81 1.77 -0.37
CA GLY A 102 9.59 3.16 0.04
C GLY A 102 10.85 4.03 0.02
N SER A 103 12.01 3.49 0.39
CA SER A 103 13.24 4.29 0.48
C SER A 103 13.96 4.46 -0.86
N GLN A 104 13.97 3.44 -1.73
CA GLN A 104 14.67 3.39 -3.02
C GLN A 104 16.03 4.11 -2.97
N PRO A 105 16.93 3.68 -2.07
CA PRO A 105 17.94 4.55 -1.46
C PRO A 105 18.97 5.13 -2.44
N PHE A 106 19.13 4.52 -3.61
CA PHE A 106 20.09 4.90 -4.64
C PHE A 106 19.44 5.32 -5.96
N LEU A 107 18.10 5.23 -6.10
CA LEU A 107 17.45 5.41 -7.39
C LEU A 107 17.56 6.87 -7.88
N HIS A 108 17.29 7.83 -7.01
CA HIS A 108 17.36 9.25 -7.36
C HIS A 108 18.78 9.67 -7.79
N GLU A 109 19.81 9.21 -7.07
CA GLU A 109 21.21 9.48 -7.41
C GLU A 109 21.60 8.84 -8.75
N ALA A 110 21.19 7.58 -8.98
CA ALA A 110 21.44 6.88 -10.23
C ALA A 110 20.79 7.58 -11.44
N ILE A 111 19.57 8.10 -11.27
CA ILE A 111 18.87 8.85 -12.32
C ILE A 111 19.57 10.16 -12.63
N ASN A 112 19.94 10.93 -11.59
CA ASN A 112 20.63 12.20 -11.78
C ASN A 112 21.99 12.02 -12.47
N ALA A 113 22.66 10.89 -12.22
CA ALA A 113 23.93 10.56 -12.88
C ALA A 113 23.76 10.06 -14.33
N SER A 114 22.62 9.47 -14.68
CA SER A 114 22.44 8.75 -15.95
C SER A 114 21.58 9.49 -16.99
N PHE A 115 20.75 10.45 -16.57
CA PHE A 115 19.76 11.09 -17.43
C PHE A 115 19.92 12.61 -17.46
N SER A 116 19.56 13.24 -18.59
CA SER A 116 19.54 14.70 -18.72
C SER A 116 18.40 15.33 -17.91
N VAL A 117 18.60 16.57 -17.45
CA VAL A 117 17.65 17.30 -16.60
C VAL A 117 16.23 17.32 -17.16
N GLN A 118 16.09 17.38 -18.49
CA GLN A 118 14.81 17.43 -19.18
C GLN A 118 13.97 16.15 -19.04
N VAL A 119 14.61 14.98 -18.89
CA VAL A 119 13.94 13.67 -18.77
C VAL A 119 14.01 13.09 -17.36
N GLN A 120 14.91 13.58 -16.50
CA GLN A 120 15.12 13.08 -15.12
C GLN A 120 13.82 12.89 -14.34
N TYR A 121 12.93 13.89 -14.32
CA TYR A 121 11.67 13.79 -13.57
C TYR A 121 10.74 12.69 -14.10
N TRP A 122 10.58 12.59 -15.42
CA TRP A 122 9.75 11.55 -16.03
C TRP A 122 10.35 10.16 -15.76
N THR A 123 11.66 10.01 -15.96
CA THR A 123 12.39 8.77 -15.67
C THR A 123 12.25 8.38 -14.20
N TYR A 124 12.38 9.33 -13.27
CA TYR A 124 12.16 9.10 -11.84
C TYR A 124 10.77 8.58 -11.55
N LYS A 125 9.73 9.25 -12.05
CA LYS A 125 8.35 8.81 -11.83
C LYS A 125 8.07 7.43 -12.46
N VAL A 126 8.66 7.11 -13.61
CA VAL A 126 8.51 5.79 -14.24
C VAL A 126 9.27 4.71 -13.45
N LEU A 127 10.54 4.94 -13.13
CA LEU A 127 11.38 3.95 -12.46
C LEU A 127 10.96 3.70 -11.01
N THR A 128 10.49 4.71 -10.28
CA THR A 128 9.96 4.52 -8.92
C THR A 128 8.76 3.58 -8.90
N ASN A 129 7.84 3.70 -9.86
CA ASN A 129 6.69 2.79 -9.97
C ASN A 129 7.08 1.39 -10.49
N LEU A 130 8.16 1.28 -11.28
CA LEU A 130 8.68 -0.03 -11.72
C LEU A 130 9.51 -0.74 -10.65
N ALA A 131 10.09 0.01 -9.71
CA ALA A 131 10.97 -0.52 -8.69
C ALA A 131 10.30 -1.58 -7.81
N GLY A 132 8.99 -1.43 -7.53
CA GLY A 132 8.21 -2.43 -6.79
C GLY A 132 8.21 -3.82 -7.43
N LEU A 133 8.38 -3.94 -8.75
CA LEU A 133 8.53 -5.25 -9.39
C LEU A 133 9.80 -5.96 -8.90
N PHE A 134 10.89 -5.22 -8.74
CA PHE A 134 12.19 -5.74 -8.32
C PHE A 134 12.34 -5.86 -6.82
N PHE A 135 11.78 -4.92 -6.05
CA PHE A 135 11.90 -4.89 -4.59
C PHE A 135 10.79 -5.66 -3.87
N VAL A 136 9.64 -5.90 -4.51
CA VAL A 136 8.51 -6.58 -3.89
C VAL A 136 8.15 -7.85 -4.65
N THR A 137 7.72 -7.74 -5.89
CA THR A 137 7.13 -8.87 -6.63
C THR A 137 8.11 -10.01 -6.85
N ILE A 138 9.30 -9.74 -7.40
CA ILE A 138 10.32 -10.77 -7.64
C ILE A 138 10.76 -11.44 -6.31
N PRO A 139 11.14 -10.70 -5.25
CA PRO A 139 11.51 -11.30 -3.96
C PRO A 139 10.39 -12.13 -3.34
N LEU A 140 9.13 -11.70 -3.40
CA LEU A 140 8.01 -12.47 -2.87
C LEU A 140 7.75 -13.75 -3.68
N LEU A 141 7.83 -13.70 -5.02
CA LEU A 141 7.70 -14.89 -5.85
C LEU A 141 8.87 -15.86 -5.63
N ALA A 142 10.09 -15.35 -5.44
CA ALA A 142 11.24 -16.16 -5.07
C ALA A 142 11.03 -16.79 -3.68
N PHE A 143 10.61 -16.01 -2.68
CA PHE A 143 10.31 -16.52 -1.35
C PHE A 143 9.21 -17.59 -1.39
N HIS A 144 8.15 -17.41 -2.19
CA HIS A 144 7.15 -18.43 -2.41
C HIS A 144 7.75 -19.71 -3.00
N HIS A 145 8.58 -19.59 -4.03
CA HIS A 145 9.19 -20.73 -4.70
C HIS A 145 10.13 -21.53 -3.79
N TYR A 146 10.91 -20.86 -2.93
CA TYR A 146 11.89 -21.54 -2.07
C TYR A 146 11.33 -21.94 -0.70
N TYR A 147 10.42 -21.15 -0.12
CA TYR A 147 9.92 -21.32 1.24
C TYR A 147 8.50 -21.88 1.28
N ASP A 148 7.57 -21.32 0.49
CA ASP A 148 6.14 -21.68 0.50
C ASP A 148 5.70 -22.57 -0.66
N ARG A 149 6.61 -23.33 -1.27
CA ARG A 149 6.35 -24.12 -2.49
C ARG A 149 5.17 -25.08 -2.44
N ARG A 150 4.69 -25.42 -1.24
CA ARG A 150 3.55 -26.33 -1.01
C ARG A 150 2.21 -25.59 -1.06
N GLU A 151 2.21 -24.28 -0.92
CA GLU A 151 1.02 -23.44 -1.02
C GLU A 151 0.69 -23.20 -2.50
N ASN A 152 -0.58 -23.39 -2.88
CA ASN A 152 -0.99 -23.34 -4.29
C ASN A 152 -1.54 -21.98 -4.73
N TYR A 153 -1.66 -21.01 -3.81
CA TYR A 153 -2.36 -19.74 -4.05
C TYR A 153 -1.44 -18.56 -4.43
N TYR A 154 -0.10 -18.69 -4.38
CA TYR A 154 0.85 -17.64 -4.78
C TYR A 154 0.52 -16.28 -4.18
N TYR A 155 0.30 -16.25 -2.86
CA TYR A 155 -0.15 -15.05 -2.12
C TYR A 155 -1.38 -14.36 -2.75
N GLY A 156 -2.31 -15.15 -3.31
CA GLY A 156 -3.58 -14.67 -3.86
C GLY A 156 -3.56 -14.26 -5.32
N LEU A 157 -2.42 -14.43 -6.02
CA LEU A 157 -2.31 -14.22 -7.48
C LEU A 157 -3.08 -15.25 -8.29
N ARG A 158 -3.33 -16.45 -7.73
CA ARG A 158 -4.12 -17.50 -8.39
C ARG A 158 -5.53 -17.56 -7.79
N PRO A 159 -6.51 -16.79 -8.31
CA PRO A 159 -7.85 -16.78 -7.76
C PRO A 159 -8.57 -18.09 -8.08
N HIS A 160 -9.32 -18.61 -7.11
CA HIS A 160 -10.30 -19.66 -7.36
C HIS A 160 -11.69 -19.03 -7.46
N GLN A 161 -12.25 -18.97 -8.68
CA GLN A 161 -13.57 -18.38 -9.00
C GLN A 161 -13.77 -16.94 -8.47
N PHE A 162 -13.48 -15.95 -9.34
CA PHE A 162 -13.48 -14.53 -8.99
C PHE A 162 -14.67 -13.79 -9.61
N ASP A 163 -15.60 -13.31 -8.77
CA ASP A 163 -16.68 -12.40 -9.19
C ASP A 163 -16.22 -10.95 -9.03
N THR A 164 -16.03 -10.25 -10.15
CA THR A 164 -15.53 -8.87 -10.19
C THR A 164 -16.60 -7.84 -9.77
N ARG A 165 -17.89 -8.17 -9.88
CA ARG A 165 -18.99 -7.20 -9.73
C ARG A 165 -18.99 -6.46 -8.39
N PRO A 166 -18.76 -7.11 -7.23
CA PRO A 166 -18.74 -6.42 -5.94
C PRO A 166 -17.63 -5.37 -5.82
N TYR A 167 -16.53 -5.52 -6.56
CA TYR A 167 -15.37 -4.62 -6.52
C TYR A 167 -15.61 -3.35 -7.34
N PHE A 168 -16.23 -3.47 -8.52
CA PHE A 168 -16.69 -2.30 -9.27
C PHE A 168 -17.80 -1.53 -8.54
N GLN A 169 -18.64 -2.21 -7.75
CA GLN A 169 -19.61 -1.55 -6.87
C GLN A 169 -18.93 -0.75 -5.75
N LEU A 170 -17.86 -1.29 -5.15
CA LEU A 170 -17.05 -0.55 -4.17
C LEU A 170 -16.40 0.68 -4.82
N LEU A 171 -15.83 0.53 -6.01
CA LEU A 171 -15.24 1.64 -6.75
C LEU A 171 -16.27 2.73 -7.05
N LEU A 172 -17.47 2.36 -7.51
CA LEU A 172 -18.55 3.31 -7.76
C LEU A 172 -18.97 4.05 -6.49
N LEU A 173 -18.99 3.37 -5.34
CA LEU A 173 -19.26 3.99 -4.04
C LEU A 173 -18.17 4.98 -3.61
N MET A 174 -16.92 4.77 -4.06
CA MET A 174 -15.83 5.71 -3.82
C MET A 174 -15.89 6.96 -4.69
N MET A 175 -16.54 6.92 -5.86
CA MET A 175 -16.57 8.06 -6.79
C MET A 175 -17.12 9.35 -6.18
N PRO A 176 -18.25 9.38 -5.44
CA PRO A 176 -18.71 10.59 -4.77
C PRO A 176 -17.71 11.16 -3.76
N LEU A 177 -16.96 10.30 -3.07
CA LEU A 177 -15.94 10.73 -2.10
C LEU A 177 -14.72 11.32 -2.82
N ILE A 178 -14.29 10.73 -3.94
CA ILE A 178 -13.19 11.25 -4.77
C ILE A 178 -13.57 12.59 -5.39
N ILE A 179 -14.78 12.72 -5.94
CA ILE A 179 -15.30 13.98 -6.50
C ILE A 179 -15.45 15.02 -5.39
N GLY A 180 -15.95 14.65 -4.21
CA GLY A 180 -15.99 15.58 -3.07
C GLY A 180 -14.59 16.04 -2.64
N ALA A 181 -13.61 15.14 -2.64
CA ALA A 181 -12.23 15.45 -2.30
C ALA A 181 -11.56 16.36 -3.34
N SER A 182 -11.96 16.33 -4.61
CA SER A 182 -11.35 17.18 -5.65
C SER A 182 -11.60 18.66 -5.48
N PHE A 183 -12.56 19.06 -4.66
CA PHE A 183 -12.77 20.47 -4.27
C PHE A 183 -11.81 20.94 -3.16
N ASN A 184 -10.95 20.07 -2.62
CA ASN A 184 -9.99 20.39 -1.58
C ASN A 184 -8.60 20.69 -2.16
N ASP A 185 -7.97 21.77 -1.72
CA ASP A 185 -6.62 22.16 -2.15
C ASP A 185 -5.55 21.08 -1.89
N GLY A 186 -5.67 20.34 -0.80
CA GLY A 186 -4.77 19.23 -0.48
C GLY A 186 -4.78 18.15 -1.57
N PHE A 187 -5.97 17.81 -2.07
CA PHE A 187 -6.14 16.84 -3.14
C PHE A 187 -5.56 17.35 -4.47
N LEU A 188 -5.86 18.61 -4.83
CA LEU A 188 -5.37 19.21 -6.07
C LEU A 188 -3.86 19.51 -6.04
N ARG A 189 -3.24 19.63 -4.87
CA ARG A 189 -1.77 19.69 -4.76
C ARG A 189 -1.11 18.34 -5.04
N GLN A 190 -1.77 17.26 -4.66
CA GLN A 190 -1.28 15.89 -4.85
C GLN A 190 -1.52 15.39 -6.28
N TYR A 191 -2.73 15.60 -6.82
CA TYR A 191 -3.21 15.00 -8.07
C TYR A 191 -3.41 16.03 -9.18
N PRO A 192 -3.14 15.72 -10.46
CA PRO A 192 -2.46 14.51 -10.95
C PRO A 192 -1.02 14.41 -10.43
N MET A 193 -0.56 13.20 -10.12
CA MET A 193 0.77 12.98 -9.55
C MET A 193 1.89 13.16 -10.57
N TYR A 194 1.62 12.95 -11.86
CA TYR A 194 2.56 13.28 -12.93
C TYR A 194 2.27 14.67 -13.48
N LYS A 195 3.28 15.53 -13.40
CA LYS A 195 3.26 16.84 -14.05
C LYS A 195 3.97 16.72 -15.40
N VAL A 196 3.31 17.16 -16.46
CA VAL A 196 3.87 17.14 -17.82
C VAL A 196 5.21 17.85 -17.85
N THR A 197 6.21 17.23 -18.48
CA THR A 197 7.56 17.78 -18.65
C THR A 197 7.98 17.80 -20.11
N GLN A 198 9.14 18.37 -20.40
CA GLN A 198 9.76 18.36 -21.74
C GLN A 198 10.31 16.99 -22.16
N ALA A 199 10.01 15.91 -21.42
CA ALA A 199 10.51 14.59 -21.71
C ALA A 199 10.06 14.09 -23.10
N TYR A 200 8.82 14.36 -23.51
CA TYR A 200 8.30 13.95 -24.81
C TYR A 200 9.08 14.58 -25.97
N THR A 201 9.50 15.84 -25.83
CA THR A 201 10.32 16.57 -26.82
C THR A 201 11.68 15.91 -26.99
N VAL A 202 12.34 15.55 -25.89
CA VAL A 202 13.66 14.90 -25.92
C VAL A 202 13.59 13.48 -26.45
N LEU A 203 12.52 12.75 -26.11
CA LEU A 203 12.29 11.37 -26.56
C LEU A 203 11.74 11.29 -28.00
N GLY A 204 11.38 12.43 -28.62
CA GLY A 204 10.85 12.47 -29.98
C GLY A 204 9.48 11.79 -30.12
N VAL A 205 8.66 11.80 -29.06
CA VAL A 205 7.34 11.16 -29.03
C VAL A 205 6.24 12.19 -28.73
N PRO A 206 4.98 11.91 -29.09
CA PRO A 206 3.85 12.72 -28.63
C PRO A 206 3.74 12.72 -27.10
N GLU A 207 3.31 13.84 -26.51
CA GLU A 207 3.16 14.02 -25.05
C GLU A 207 2.31 12.93 -24.38
N TRP A 208 1.22 12.50 -25.04
CA TRP A 208 0.34 11.47 -24.52
C TRP A 208 1.06 10.12 -24.31
N VAL A 209 2.14 9.85 -25.03
CA VAL A 209 2.94 8.63 -24.86
C VAL A 209 3.67 8.67 -23.52
N THR A 210 4.29 9.79 -23.15
CA THR A 210 4.99 9.91 -21.86
C THR A 210 4.03 9.84 -20.68
N VAL A 211 2.84 10.45 -20.81
CA VAL A 211 1.76 10.35 -19.82
C VAL A 211 1.25 8.92 -19.73
N GLY A 212 0.93 8.29 -20.87
CA GLY A 212 0.40 6.93 -20.92
C GLY A 212 1.35 5.87 -20.36
N ILE A 213 2.66 6.01 -20.61
CA ILE A 213 3.68 5.14 -19.98
C ILE A 213 3.67 5.32 -18.47
N TYR A 214 3.68 6.57 -17.98
CA TYR A 214 3.61 6.85 -16.55
C TYR A 214 2.36 6.23 -15.93
N GLU A 215 1.17 6.47 -16.49
CA GLU A 215 -0.09 5.96 -15.96
C GLU A 215 -0.16 4.43 -15.96
N ALA A 216 0.42 3.78 -16.97
CA ALA A 216 0.48 2.33 -17.04
C ALA A 216 1.37 1.74 -15.94
N VAL A 217 2.56 2.31 -15.72
CA VAL A 217 3.46 1.81 -14.66
C VAL A 217 2.94 2.19 -13.27
N TYR A 218 2.34 3.36 -13.11
CA TYR A 218 1.68 3.79 -11.88
C TYR A 218 0.53 2.84 -11.51
N GLY A 219 -0.32 2.49 -12.48
CA GLY A 219 -1.35 1.48 -12.29
C GLY A 219 -0.77 0.11 -11.92
N MET A 220 0.30 -0.32 -12.58
CA MET A 220 0.96 -1.60 -12.30
C MET A 220 1.54 -1.65 -10.87
N ASP A 221 2.00 -0.53 -10.33
CA ASP A 221 2.60 -0.51 -8.99
C ASP A 221 1.62 -0.94 -7.90
N PHE A 222 0.31 -0.67 -8.09
CA PHE A 222 -0.71 -1.18 -7.19
C PHE A 222 -0.80 -2.70 -7.15
N VAL A 223 -0.34 -3.41 -8.18
CA VAL A 223 -0.20 -4.88 -8.11
C VAL A 223 0.88 -5.27 -7.09
N ASN A 224 2.00 -4.55 -7.05
CA ASN A 224 3.06 -4.78 -6.06
C ASN A 224 2.53 -4.49 -4.65
N VAL A 225 1.84 -3.37 -4.47
CA VAL A 225 1.25 -2.98 -3.19
C VAL A 225 0.23 -4.02 -2.71
N GLU A 226 -0.68 -4.46 -3.59
CA GLU A 226 -1.67 -5.48 -3.22
C GLU A 226 -1.03 -6.84 -2.92
N LEU A 227 0.03 -7.21 -3.66
CA LEU A 227 0.77 -8.44 -3.41
C LEU A 227 1.47 -8.42 -2.05
N LEU A 228 2.07 -7.29 -1.65
CA LEU A 228 2.71 -7.16 -0.35
C LEU A 228 1.70 -7.12 0.80
N PHE A 229 0.70 -6.24 0.72
CA PHE A 229 -0.22 -6.00 1.82
C PHE A 229 -1.29 -7.08 1.93
N ARG A 230 -2.03 -7.37 0.86
CA ARG A 230 -3.12 -8.36 0.92
C ARG A 230 -2.57 -9.76 0.67
N GLY A 231 -1.61 -9.89 -0.23
CA GLY A 231 -1.01 -11.18 -0.55
C GLY A 231 -0.13 -11.71 0.57
N PHE A 232 0.92 -10.99 0.92
CA PHE A 232 1.91 -11.50 1.86
C PHE A 232 1.52 -11.23 3.32
N LEU A 233 1.26 -9.97 3.68
CA LEU A 233 0.96 -9.56 5.06
C LEU A 233 -0.41 -10.03 5.57
N VAL A 234 -1.37 -10.32 4.69
CA VAL A 234 -2.62 -11.00 5.06
C VAL A 234 -2.56 -12.48 4.71
N ILE A 235 -2.67 -12.86 3.43
CA ILE A 235 -2.82 -14.27 3.02
C ILE A 235 -1.61 -15.12 3.44
N GLY A 236 -0.39 -14.62 3.24
CA GLY A 236 0.85 -15.29 3.64
C GLY A 236 1.06 -15.40 5.16
N MET A 237 0.41 -14.53 5.95
CA MET A 237 0.49 -14.55 7.42
C MET A 237 -0.68 -15.28 8.09
N ILE A 238 -1.68 -15.77 7.34
CA ILE A 238 -2.87 -16.44 7.92
C ILE A 238 -2.48 -17.61 8.82
N ALA A 239 -1.51 -18.43 8.40
CA ALA A 239 -1.07 -19.59 9.17
C ALA A 239 -0.41 -19.22 10.51
N VAL A 240 0.06 -17.99 10.65
CA VAL A 240 0.82 -17.52 11.81
C VAL A 240 -0.01 -16.63 12.73
N LEU A 241 -0.75 -15.68 12.15
CA LEU A 241 -1.50 -14.65 12.86
C LEU A 241 -3.01 -14.87 12.81
N GLY A 242 -3.51 -15.68 11.87
CA GLY A 242 -4.94 -15.78 11.60
C GLY A 242 -5.54 -14.42 11.24
N ARG A 243 -6.73 -14.12 11.75
CA ARG A 243 -7.47 -12.86 11.47
C ARG A 243 -6.72 -11.61 11.94
N GLN A 244 -5.85 -11.73 12.94
CA GLN A 244 -5.04 -10.63 13.49
C GLN A 244 -4.12 -9.99 12.44
N ALA A 245 -3.77 -10.73 11.37
CA ALA A 245 -2.97 -10.23 10.26
C ALA A 245 -3.61 -8.98 9.61
N VAL A 246 -4.94 -8.92 9.53
CA VAL A 246 -5.66 -7.81 8.86
C VAL A 246 -5.45 -6.49 9.59
N LEU A 247 -5.52 -6.48 10.92
CA LEU A 247 -5.31 -5.26 11.71
C LEU A 247 -3.87 -4.78 11.65
N ALA A 248 -2.90 -5.67 11.83
CA ALA A 248 -1.49 -5.32 11.74
C ALA A 248 -1.15 -4.76 10.35
N MET A 249 -1.66 -5.39 9.28
CA MET A 249 -1.52 -4.90 7.92
C MET A 249 -2.18 -3.54 7.72
N ALA A 250 -3.43 -3.34 8.17
CA ALA A 250 -4.14 -2.07 8.00
C ALA A 250 -3.43 -0.90 8.72
N VAL A 251 -2.82 -1.15 9.87
CA VAL A 251 -1.99 -0.16 10.58
C VAL A 251 -0.76 0.21 9.75
N THR A 252 -0.01 -0.77 9.25
CA THR A 252 1.16 -0.51 8.39
C THR A 252 0.77 0.17 7.08
N TYR A 253 -0.38 -0.18 6.52
CA TYR A 253 -0.90 0.42 5.29
C TYR A 253 -1.30 1.89 5.47
N CYS A 254 -1.76 2.28 6.66
CA CYS A 254 -1.96 3.68 7.02
C CYS A 254 -0.64 4.46 7.02
N TYR A 255 0.42 3.88 7.59
CA TYR A 255 1.76 4.49 7.57
C TYR A 255 2.32 4.67 6.16
N LEU A 256 2.02 3.74 5.23
CA LEU A 256 2.37 3.90 3.81
C LEU A 256 1.68 5.14 3.17
N HIS A 257 0.60 5.64 3.76
CA HIS A 257 -0.13 6.82 3.27
C HIS A 257 0.25 8.10 4.01
N PHE A 258 1.17 8.06 4.98
CA PHE A 258 1.71 9.30 5.55
C PHE A 258 2.43 10.08 4.42
N GLY A 259 2.38 11.41 4.49
CA GLY A 259 2.79 12.31 3.39
C GLY A 259 1.65 12.67 2.42
N LYS A 260 0.67 11.78 2.25
CA LYS A 260 -0.53 12.07 1.45
C LYS A 260 -1.51 12.98 2.20
N PRO A 261 -2.53 13.57 1.55
CA PRO A 261 -3.56 14.32 2.26
C PRO A 261 -4.16 13.52 3.43
N ALA A 262 -4.32 14.15 4.60
CA ALA A 262 -4.71 13.44 5.83
C ALA A 262 -6.01 12.62 5.69
N GLY A 263 -6.97 13.11 4.90
CA GLY A 263 -8.19 12.36 4.59
C GLY A 263 -7.92 11.03 3.88
N GLU A 264 -6.95 10.99 2.96
CA GLU A 264 -6.53 9.77 2.26
C GLU A 264 -5.89 8.79 3.25
N ALA A 265 -4.95 9.23 4.09
CA ALA A 265 -4.31 8.37 5.08
C ALA A 265 -5.29 7.81 6.13
N ILE A 266 -6.23 8.62 6.61
CA ILE A 266 -7.27 8.14 7.52
C ILE A 266 -8.19 7.15 6.80
N SER A 267 -8.60 7.44 5.56
CA SER A 267 -9.45 6.55 4.77
C SER A 267 -8.77 5.21 4.42
N SER A 268 -7.44 5.20 4.29
CA SER A 268 -6.66 4.00 3.99
C SER A 268 -6.70 2.98 5.12
N ILE A 269 -6.95 3.39 6.38
CA ILE A 269 -7.22 2.46 7.48
C ILE A 269 -8.44 1.58 7.15
N PHE A 270 -9.53 2.21 6.69
CA PHE A 270 -10.78 1.52 6.37
C PHE A 270 -10.67 0.73 5.06
N GLY A 271 -10.09 1.31 4.01
CA GLY A 271 -9.83 0.59 2.75
C GLY A 271 -8.87 -0.59 2.94
N GLY A 272 -7.83 -0.38 3.75
CA GLY A 272 -6.91 -1.38 4.30
C GLY A 272 -7.65 -2.55 4.93
N TYR A 273 -8.44 -2.26 5.97
CA TYR A 273 -9.20 -3.25 6.71
C TYR A 273 -10.19 -4.00 5.82
N ILE A 274 -11.04 -3.30 5.05
CA ILE A 274 -12.10 -3.92 4.23
C ILE A 274 -11.48 -4.86 3.18
N LEU A 275 -10.51 -4.39 2.42
CA LEU A 275 -9.86 -5.23 1.39
C LEU A 275 -9.00 -6.33 2.02
N GLY A 276 -8.39 -6.09 3.18
CA GLY A 276 -7.70 -7.10 3.96
C GLY A 276 -8.62 -8.24 4.41
N VAL A 277 -9.82 -7.93 4.92
CA VAL A 277 -10.84 -8.94 5.24
C VAL A 277 -11.24 -9.74 3.99
N VAL A 278 -11.50 -9.05 2.87
CA VAL A 278 -11.88 -9.74 1.63
C VAL A 278 -10.76 -10.65 1.14
N ALA A 279 -9.51 -10.20 1.19
CA ALA A 279 -8.34 -11.02 0.83
C ALA A 279 -8.20 -12.24 1.75
N PHE A 280 -8.43 -12.06 3.06
CA PHE A 280 -8.42 -13.15 4.04
C PHE A 280 -9.45 -14.23 3.70
N GLU A 281 -10.70 -13.83 3.43
CA GLU A 281 -11.81 -14.77 3.17
C GLU A 281 -11.72 -15.44 1.79
N THR A 282 -11.26 -14.70 0.78
CA THR A 282 -11.24 -15.19 -0.61
C THR A 282 -9.90 -15.79 -1.03
N ARG A 283 -8.84 -15.59 -0.24
CA ARG A 283 -7.45 -15.89 -0.60
C ARG A 283 -7.08 -15.35 -1.99
N SER A 284 -7.51 -14.12 -2.28
CA SER A 284 -7.27 -13.46 -3.56
C SER A 284 -7.01 -11.97 -3.39
N ILE A 285 -6.06 -11.45 -4.15
CA ILE A 285 -5.72 -10.02 -4.17
C ILE A 285 -6.37 -9.26 -5.33
N TRP A 286 -6.91 -9.95 -6.34
CA TRP A 286 -7.48 -9.33 -7.55
C TRP A 286 -8.60 -8.34 -7.26
N GLY A 287 -9.36 -8.59 -6.19
CA GLY A 287 -10.38 -7.66 -5.71
C GLY A 287 -9.79 -6.34 -5.24
N GLY A 288 -8.67 -6.41 -4.50
CA GLY A 288 -7.92 -5.24 -4.08
C GLY A 288 -7.30 -4.52 -5.27
N ILE A 289 -6.69 -5.25 -6.22
CA ILE A 289 -6.09 -4.68 -7.43
C ILE A 289 -7.10 -3.83 -8.20
N ILE A 290 -8.30 -4.36 -8.47
CA ILE A 290 -9.35 -3.63 -9.20
C ILE A 290 -9.75 -2.35 -8.48
N VAL A 291 -10.00 -2.43 -7.17
CA VAL A 291 -10.46 -1.28 -6.39
C VAL A 291 -9.35 -0.23 -6.26
N HIS A 292 -8.12 -0.66 -5.95
CA HIS A 292 -7.01 0.24 -5.67
C HIS A 292 -6.54 0.96 -6.93
N MET A 293 -6.30 0.23 -8.04
CA MET A 293 -5.99 0.83 -9.34
C MET A 293 -7.12 1.74 -9.82
N GLY A 294 -8.37 1.28 -9.66
CA GLY A 294 -9.54 2.06 -10.04
C GLY A 294 -9.63 3.38 -9.27
N ILE A 295 -9.43 3.37 -7.95
CA ILE A 295 -9.40 4.59 -7.13
C ILE A 295 -8.26 5.50 -7.57
N ALA A 296 -7.05 4.96 -7.75
CA ALA A 296 -5.88 5.73 -8.13
C ALA A 296 -6.07 6.48 -9.45
N TRP A 297 -6.45 5.78 -10.51
CA TRP A 297 -6.72 6.41 -11.81
C TRP A 297 -7.94 7.33 -11.76
N SER A 298 -8.94 7.05 -10.93
CA SER A 298 -10.07 7.96 -10.74
C SER A 298 -9.63 9.27 -10.10
N MET A 299 -8.68 9.24 -9.14
CA MET A 299 -8.13 10.45 -8.54
C MET A 299 -7.34 11.29 -9.55
N GLU A 300 -6.49 10.66 -10.36
CA GLU A 300 -5.76 11.33 -11.46
C GLU A 300 -6.74 12.00 -12.44
N LEU A 301 -7.75 11.25 -12.92
CA LEU A 301 -8.73 11.73 -13.88
C LEU A 301 -9.60 12.87 -13.34
N VAL A 302 -10.15 12.70 -12.13
CA VAL A 302 -11.02 13.72 -11.52
C VAL A 302 -10.22 14.99 -11.22
N ALA A 303 -8.97 14.87 -10.75
CA ALA A 303 -8.11 16.03 -10.54
C ALA A 303 -7.77 16.74 -11.86
N PHE A 304 -7.48 15.99 -12.92
CA PHE A 304 -7.23 16.54 -14.25
C PHE A 304 -8.43 17.32 -14.77
N ILE A 305 -9.64 16.76 -14.68
CA ILE A 305 -10.88 17.44 -15.06
C ILE A 305 -11.07 18.70 -14.21
N GLN A 306 -10.95 18.60 -12.88
CA GLN A 306 -11.17 19.72 -11.97
C GLN A 306 -10.21 20.90 -12.22
N LYS A 307 -8.96 20.64 -12.61
CA LYS A 307 -7.98 21.67 -12.96
C LYS A 307 -8.17 22.27 -14.35
N SER A 308 -8.96 21.62 -15.20
CA SER A 308 -9.23 22.04 -16.57
C SER A 308 -10.54 22.83 -16.71
N LEU A 309 -11.36 22.87 -15.64
CA LEU A 309 -12.57 23.69 -15.53
C LEU A 309 -12.23 25.09 -15.00
#